data_AF-A0A5N7ZHH7-F1
#
_entry.id   AF-A0A5N7ZHH7-F1
#
_cell.length_a   1.000
_cell.length_b   1.000
_cell.length_c   1.000
_cell.angle_alpha   90.00
_cell.angle_beta   90.00
_cell.angle_gamma   90.00
#
_symmetry.space_group_name_H-M   'P 1'
#
loop_
_entity.id
_entity.type
_entity.pdbx_description
1 polymer ?
#
loop_
_entity_poly.entity_id
_entity_poly.type
_entity_poly.pdbx_seq_one_letter_code
_entity_poly.pdbx_strand_id
1 'polypeptide(L)'
;MTGDVIHLIGNNQTEKLDSLKVLNNAFIVQKDTLGTGYNQVKGQDLFGKFKDNKLSTVDLIKNTEKIYYMYNDKNELEMIDKGVSSRIHLELEDNKIQTMTAYVDPKSDSYPPDQFPENARKLRGFVWRGDERIKSKDDIFPPEELALDAKILKESLAKDLENEKPMEATKETLEYGKPPKKEKAKAKAKNTKKK
;
A
#
# COMPACT_ATOMS: atom_id res chain seq x y z
N MET A 1 9.21 3.64 -8.73
CA MET A 1 9.74 3.11 -10.01
C MET A 1 8.59 3.02 -11.00
N THR A 2 8.83 3.31 -12.27
CA THR A 2 7.85 3.28 -13.35
C THR A 2 8.47 2.73 -14.64
N GLY A 3 7.63 2.31 -15.57
CA GLY A 3 7.97 1.96 -16.95
C GLY A 3 6.72 1.46 -17.68
N ASP A 4 6.86 1.19 -18.98
CA ASP A 4 5.71 0.84 -19.82
C ASP A 4 5.22 -0.58 -19.54
N VAL A 5 6.17 -1.53 -19.40
CA VAL A 5 5.88 -2.93 -19.08
C VAL A 5 6.72 -3.37 -17.90
N ILE A 6 6.06 -3.91 -16.87
CA ILE A 6 6.70 -4.37 -15.64
C ILE A 6 6.41 -5.86 -15.46
N HIS A 7 7.45 -6.68 -15.45
CA HIS A 7 7.39 -8.09 -15.11
C HIS A 7 8.03 -8.32 -13.74
N LEU A 8 7.25 -8.91 -12.84
CA LEU A 8 7.73 -9.42 -11.57
C LEU A 8 7.79 -10.94 -11.65
N ILE A 9 8.96 -11.51 -11.36
CA ILE A 9 9.24 -12.94 -11.54
C ILE A 9 9.49 -13.54 -10.17
N GLY A 10 8.63 -14.49 -9.79
CA GLY A 10 8.80 -15.30 -8.59
C GLY A 10 9.48 -16.64 -8.89
N ASN A 11 10.02 -17.26 -7.86
CA ASN A 11 10.54 -18.61 -7.90
C ASN A 11 9.48 -19.57 -7.31
N ASN A 12 9.00 -20.50 -8.13
CA ASN A 12 7.94 -21.44 -7.75
C ASN A 12 8.36 -22.45 -6.68
N GLN A 13 9.65 -22.69 -6.47
CA GLN A 13 10.14 -23.63 -5.47
C GLN A 13 10.27 -22.98 -4.09
N THR A 14 10.73 -21.73 -4.05
CA THR A 14 10.96 -21.01 -2.79
C THR A 14 9.80 -20.09 -2.42
N GLU A 15 8.84 -19.89 -3.32
CA GLU A 15 7.72 -18.94 -3.20
C GLU A 15 8.18 -17.49 -2.92
N LYS A 16 9.41 -17.16 -3.33
CA LYS A 16 10.04 -15.85 -3.15
C LYS A 16 10.15 -15.08 -4.45
N LEU A 17 10.22 -13.76 -4.35
CA LEU A 17 10.56 -12.90 -5.48
C LEU A 17 12.02 -13.12 -5.90
N ASP A 18 12.26 -13.23 -7.20
CA ASP A 18 13.60 -13.45 -7.76
C ASP A 18 14.07 -12.25 -8.57
N SER A 19 13.28 -11.85 -9.56
CA SER A 19 13.68 -10.84 -10.54
C SER A 19 12.57 -9.86 -10.87
N LEU A 20 12.98 -8.66 -11.23
CA LEU A 20 12.14 -7.59 -11.76
C LEU A 20 12.67 -7.20 -13.13
N LYS A 21 11.80 -7.04 -14.11
CA LYS A 21 12.15 -6.48 -15.43
C LYS A 21 11.19 -5.35 -15.73
N VAL A 22 11.72 -4.18 -16.02
CA VAL A 22 10.95 -3.04 -16.51
C VAL A 22 11.47 -2.73 -17.90
N LEU A 23 10.60 -2.84 -18.90
CA LEU A 23 10.95 -2.68 -20.30
C LEU A 23 10.38 -1.37 -20.81
N ASN A 24 11.22 -0.60 -21.50
CA ASN A 24 10.94 0.73 -22.03
C ASN A 24 10.60 1.78 -20.96
N ASN A 25 11.18 2.98 -21.11
CA ASN A 25 10.97 4.14 -20.24
C ASN A 25 11.14 3.83 -18.73
N ALA A 26 12.12 3.00 -18.38
CA ALA A 26 12.39 2.64 -16.99
C ALA A 26 12.87 3.87 -16.20
N PHE A 27 12.22 4.13 -15.06
CA PHE A 27 12.52 5.30 -14.23
C PHE A 27 12.45 4.94 -12.74
N ILE A 28 13.48 5.32 -11.98
CA ILE A 28 13.50 5.30 -10.52
C ILE A 28 13.56 6.73 -10.00
N VAL A 29 12.66 7.04 -9.07
CA VAL A 29 12.66 8.29 -8.29
C VAL A 29 12.70 7.92 -6.83
N GLN A 30 13.63 8.50 -6.09
CA GLN A 30 13.70 8.45 -4.64
C GLN A 30 13.68 9.89 -4.11
N LYS A 31 12.74 10.18 -3.20
CA LYS A 31 12.69 11.46 -2.51
C LYS A 31 13.83 11.55 -1.50
N ASP A 32 14.49 12.68 -1.47
CA ASP A 32 15.50 12.97 -0.48
C ASP A 32 14.88 13.11 0.92
N THR A 33 15.56 12.60 1.94
CA THR A 33 15.13 12.74 3.33
C THR A 33 15.64 14.01 3.99
N LEU A 34 16.74 14.59 3.49
CA LEU A 34 17.40 15.75 4.08
C LEU A 34 16.98 17.07 3.41
N GLY A 35 16.48 17.01 2.17
CA GLY A 35 16.06 18.17 1.41
C GLY A 35 14.75 17.98 0.65
N THR A 36 14.49 18.89 -0.29
CA THR A 36 13.34 18.83 -1.21
C THR A 36 13.69 18.16 -2.56
N GLY A 37 14.93 17.69 -2.69
CA GLY A 37 15.45 17.05 -3.89
C GLY A 37 14.87 15.66 -4.17
N TYR A 38 15.13 15.19 -5.38
CA TYR A 38 14.79 13.83 -5.81
C TYR A 38 15.99 13.20 -6.51
N ASN A 39 16.49 12.12 -5.95
CA ASN A 39 17.41 11.24 -6.63
C ASN A 39 16.66 10.53 -7.75
N GLN A 40 17.20 10.62 -8.96
CA GLN A 40 16.52 10.19 -10.18
C GLN A 40 17.48 9.40 -11.04
N VAL A 41 16.99 8.30 -11.58
CA VAL A 41 17.73 7.49 -12.55
C VAL A 41 16.75 6.99 -13.58
N LYS A 42 17.07 7.16 -14.86
CA LYS A 42 16.27 6.60 -15.95
C LYS A 42 17.15 5.82 -16.91
N GLY A 43 16.52 4.94 -17.68
CA GLY A 43 17.13 4.17 -18.75
C GLY A 43 16.07 3.62 -19.70
N GLN A 44 16.51 2.93 -20.75
CA GLN A 44 15.59 2.21 -21.63
C GLN A 44 14.94 1.04 -20.89
N ASP A 45 15.78 0.17 -20.33
CA ASP A 45 15.37 -1.05 -19.64
C ASP A 45 15.98 -1.10 -18.25
N LEU A 46 15.30 -1.79 -17.33
CA LEU A 46 15.75 -1.98 -15.96
C LEU A 46 15.59 -3.44 -15.53
N PHE A 47 16.65 -3.99 -14.96
CA PHE A 47 16.71 -5.35 -14.43
C PHE A 47 17.03 -5.32 -12.95
N GLY A 48 16.08 -5.76 -12.13
CA GLY A 48 16.22 -5.85 -10.68
C GLY A 48 16.39 -7.28 -10.20
N LYS A 49 17.15 -7.46 -9.12
CA LYS A 49 17.26 -8.72 -8.38
C LYS A 49 16.79 -8.56 -6.95
N PHE A 50 16.05 -9.55 -6.47
CA PHE A 50 15.58 -9.62 -5.10
C PHE A 50 16.51 -10.48 -4.24
N LYS A 51 16.66 -10.07 -2.99
CA LYS A 51 17.29 -10.84 -1.92
C LYS A 51 16.38 -10.73 -0.70
N ASP A 52 16.01 -11.86 -0.11
CA ASP A 52 15.11 -11.92 1.04
C ASP A 52 13.78 -11.15 0.82
N ASN A 53 13.19 -11.32 -0.38
CA ASN A 53 11.99 -10.60 -0.83
C ASN A 53 12.10 -9.06 -0.87
N LYS A 54 13.31 -8.51 -0.73
CA LYS A 54 13.59 -7.09 -0.89
C LYS A 54 14.39 -6.86 -2.17
N LEU A 55 14.07 -5.78 -2.90
CA LEU A 55 14.84 -5.40 -4.08
C LEU A 55 16.24 -4.98 -3.62
N SER A 56 17.27 -5.70 -4.08
CA SER A 56 18.65 -5.52 -3.61
C SER A 56 19.52 -4.82 -4.63
N THR A 57 19.42 -5.18 -5.90
CA THR A 57 20.22 -4.55 -6.96
C THR A 57 19.37 -4.25 -8.16
N VAL A 58 19.72 -3.18 -8.86
CA VAL A 58 19.03 -2.73 -10.07
C VAL A 58 20.04 -2.26 -11.10
N ASP A 59 19.89 -2.75 -12.32
CA ASP A 59 20.64 -2.32 -13.48
C ASP A 59 19.74 -1.59 -14.45
N LEU A 60 20.03 -0.32 -14.72
CA LEU A 60 19.46 0.41 -15.84
C LEU A 60 20.41 0.34 -17.03
N ILE A 61 19.87 0.08 -18.21
CA ILE A 61 20.65 -0.17 -19.43
C ILE A 61 20.13 0.68 -20.58
N LYS A 62 21.07 1.18 -21.41
CA LYS A 62 20.90 2.07 -22.57
C LYS A 62 20.36 3.45 -22.20
N ASN A 63 21.00 4.49 -22.78
CA ASN A 63 20.60 5.89 -22.66
C ASN A 63 20.28 6.29 -21.20
N THR A 64 21.13 5.86 -20.28
CA THR A 64 20.87 6.08 -18.87
C THR A 64 21.28 7.49 -18.48
N GLU A 65 20.46 8.13 -17.65
CA GLU A 65 20.70 9.47 -17.13
C GLU A 65 20.35 9.48 -15.64
N LYS A 66 21.15 10.19 -14.84
CA LYS A 66 20.97 10.34 -13.40
C LYS A 66 21.01 11.80 -12.97
N ILE A 67 20.30 12.08 -11.87
CA ILE A 67 20.50 13.24 -11.01
C ILE A 67 20.63 12.72 -9.58
N TYR A 68 21.72 13.06 -8.90
CA TYR A 68 22.01 12.63 -7.54
C TYR A 68 22.38 13.80 -6.64
N TYR A 69 21.78 13.86 -5.46
CA TYR A 69 22.02 14.89 -4.45
C TYR A 69 23.04 14.36 -3.45
N MET A 70 24.16 15.06 -3.30
CA MET A 70 25.28 14.69 -2.43
C MET A 70 25.37 15.64 -1.24
N TYR A 71 25.51 15.06 -0.04
CA TYR A 71 25.51 15.79 1.23
C TYR A 71 26.85 15.64 1.93
N ASN A 72 27.25 16.67 2.66
CA ASN A 72 28.44 16.64 3.51
C ASN A 72 28.18 15.95 4.87
N ASP A 73 29.22 15.84 5.71
CA ASP A 73 29.13 15.24 7.05
C ASP A 73 28.16 15.95 8.01
N LYS A 74 27.76 17.19 7.68
CA LYS A 74 26.77 17.98 8.44
C LYS A 74 25.35 17.86 7.89
N ASN A 75 25.11 16.98 6.92
CA ASN A 75 23.84 16.81 6.22
C ASN A 75 23.41 18.05 5.41
N GLU A 76 24.35 18.89 4.99
CA GLU A 76 24.08 20.02 4.10
C GLU A 76 24.30 19.60 2.65
N LEU A 77 23.41 20.01 1.76
CA LEU A 77 23.52 19.70 0.34
C LEU A 77 24.74 20.41 -0.25
N GLU A 78 25.73 19.64 -0.70
CA GLU A 78 27.01 20.15 -1.20
C GLU A 78 27.04 20.19 -2.72
N MET A 79 26.58 19.14 -3.38
CA MET A 79 26.62 19.01 -4.84
C MET A 79 25.39 18.29 -5.39
N ILE A 80 25.04 18.63 -6.63
CA ILE A 80 24.08 17.90 -7.45
C ILE A 80 24.86 17.35 -8.64
N ASP A 81 24.97 16.03 -8.70
CA ASP A 81 25.63 15.31 -9.78
C ASP A 81 24.60 14.96 -10.87
N LYS A 82 24.84 15.41 -12.09
CA LYS A 82 24.04 15.04 -13.26
C LYS A 82 24.94 14.32 -14.25
N GLY A 83 24.53 13.12 -14.65
CA GLY A 83 25.34 12.32 -15.56
C GLY A 83 24.54 11.45 -16.51
N VAL A 84 25.22 11.04 -17.57
CA VAL A 84 24.75 10.07 -18.56
C VAL A 84 25.76 8.94 -18.70
N SER A 85 25.26 7.75 -18.97
CA SER A 85 26.08 6.58 -19.29
C SER A 85 25.27 5.55 -20.08
N SER A 86 25.92 4.47 -20.51
CA SER A 86 25.20 3.35 -21.15
C SER A 86 24.59 2.39 -20.15
N ARG A 87 25.07 2.36 -18.91
CA ARG A 87 24.56 1.52 -17.83
C ARG A 87 24.72 2.22 -16.48
N ILE A 88 23.74 2.08 -15.60
CA ILE A 88 23.82 2.49 -14.19
C ILE A 88 23.43 1.30 -13.33
N HIS A 89 24.30 0.94 -12.40
CA HIS A 89 24.04 -0.05 -11.36
C HIS A 89 23.67 0.66 -10.06
N LEU A 90 22.63 0.16 -9.41
CA LEU A 90 22.15 0.62 -8.13
C LEU A 90 22.19 -0.55 -7.15
N GLU A 91 22.69 -0.27 -5.95
CA GLU A 91 22.56 -1.13 -4.79
C GLU A 91 21.54 -0.49 -3.84
N LEU A 92 20.55 -1.27 -3.42
CA LEU A 92 19.50 -0.82 -2.54
C LEU A 92 19.50 -1.62 -1.23
N GLU A 93 19.26 -0.90 -0.14
CA GLU A 93 19.04 -1.46 1.18
C GLU A 93 17.82 -0.77 1.80
N ASP A 94 16.88 -1.56 2.31
CA ASP A 94 15.61 -1.08 2.86
C ASP A 94 14.85 -0.10 1.96
N ASN A 95 14.87 -0.38 0.65
CA ASN A 95 14.25 0.44 -0.40
C ASN A 95 14.88 1.85 -0.55
N LYS A 96 16.10 2.04 -0.06
CA LYS A 96 16.91 3.24 -0.27
C LYS A 96 18.11 2.90 -1.14
N ILE A 97 18.43 3.75 -2.09
CA ILE A 97 19.68 3.69 -2.86
C ILE A 97 20.84 3.92 -1.89
N GLN A 98 21.73 2.95 -1.79
CA GLN A 98 22.98 3.05 -1.04
C GLN A 98 24.13 3.48 -1.96
N THR A 99 24.23 2.80 -3.10
CA THR A 99 25.28 3.05 -4.10
C THR A 99 24.67 3.25 -5.46
N MET A 100 25.20 4.21 -6.22
CA MET A 100 24.88 4.38 -7.63
C MET A 100 26.17 4.52 -8.46
N THR A 101 26.41 3.53 -9.32
CA THR A 101 27.62 3.45 -10.12
C THR A 101 27.28 3.49 -11.61
N ALA A 102 27.83 4.48 -12.31
CA ALA A 102 27.70 4.60 -13.76
C ALA A 102 28.81 3.81 -14.46
N TYR A 103 28.44 2.98 -15.43
CA TYR A 103 29.32 2.15 -16.23
C TYR A 103 29.19 2.49 -17.71
N VAL A 104 30.30 2.33 -18.45
CA VAL A 104 30.41 2.51 -19.91
C VAL A 104 30.16 3.95 -20.34
N ASP A 105 31.26 4.62 -20.72
CA ASP A 105 31.30 6.03 -21.11
C ASP A 105 30.59 6.98 -20.14
N PRO A 106 30.87 6.90 -18.82
CA PRO A 106 30.25 7.80 -17.85
C PRO A 106 30.69 9.23 -18.12
N LYS A 107 29.72 10.12 -18.30
CA LYS A 107 29.91 11.58 -18.35
C LYS A 107 29.05 12.19 -17.28
N SER A 108 29.65 12.89 -16.34
CA SER A 108 28.95 13.50 -15.21
C SER A 108 29.52 14.87 -14.93
N ASP A 109 28.63 15.81 -14.63
CA ASP A 109 28.96 17.15 -14.18
C ASP A 109 28.36 17.35 -12.79
N SER A 110 29.19 17.81 -11.85
CA SER A 110 28.77 18.14 -10.49
C SER A 110 28.61 19.64 -10.35
N TYR A 111 27.46 20.06 -9.83
CA TYR A 111 27.13 21.47 -9.68
C TYR A 111 26.87 21.79 -8.21
N PRO A 112 27.39 22.92 -7.68
CA PRO A 112 26.84 23.51 -6.47
C PRO A 112 25.34 23.76 -6.61
N PRO A 113 24.54 23.68 -5.53
CA PRO A 113 23.09 23.83 -5.60
C PRO A 113 22.64 25.12 -6.28
N ASP A 114 23.33 26.23 -6.01
CA ASP A 114 23.01 27.56 -6.57
C ASP A 114 23.30 27.69 -8.07
N GLN A 115 24.14 26.80 -8.62
CA GLN A 115 24.51 26.80 -10.04
C GLN A 115 23.66 25.82 -10.87
N PHE A 116 22.88 24.96 -10.22
CA PHE A 116 22.04 23.99 -10.91
C PHE A 116 20.57 24.45 -10.93
N PRO A 117 20.07 24.89 -12.10
CA PRO A 117 18.81 25.60 -12.18
C PRO A 117 17.63 24.66 -11.89
N GLU A 118 16.60 25.16 -11.20
CA GLU A 118 15.49 24.33 -10.71
C GLU A 118 14.73 23.59 -11.81
N ASN A 119 14.61 24.20 -12.99
CA ASN A 119 13.98 23.58 -14.15
C ASN A 119 14.74 22.34 -14.67
N ALA A 120 16.06 22.26 -14.45
CA ALA A 120 16.91 21.14 -14.85
C ALA A 120 17.02 20.05 -13.76
N ARG A 121 16.45 20.28 -12.56
CA ARG A 121 16.47 19.34 -11.43
C ARG A 121 15.58 18.13 -11.61
N LYS A 122 14.79 18.07 -12.67
CA LYS A 122 13.93 16.93 -13.01
C LYS A 122 14.28 16.43 -14.39
N LEU A 123 14.51 15.12 -14.51
CA LEU A 123 14.70 14.50 -15.82
C LEU A 123 13.37 14.50 -16.58
N ARG A 124 13.45 14.57 -17.91
CA ARG A 124 12.27 14.36 -18.76
C ARG A 124 11.63 13.01 -18.43
N GLY A 125 10.31 13.01 -18.20
CA GLY A 125 9.56 11.82 -17.77
C GLY A 125 9.45 11.66 -16.26
N PHE A 126 9.96 12.62 -15.46
CA PHE A 126 9.78 12.62 -14.03
C PHE A 126 8.29 12.64 -13.65
N VAL A 127 7.86 11.60 -12.92
CA VAL A 127 6.54 11.52 -12.29
C VAL A 127 6.74 11.02 -10.86
N TRP A 128 6.39 11.84 -9.88
CA TRP A 128 6.40 11.43 -8.48
C TRP A 128 5.10 10.70 -8.15
N ARG A 129 5.21 9.44 -7.74
CA ARG A 129 4.09 8.57 -7.36
C ARG A 129 4.16 8.11 -5.90
N GLY A 130 4.87 8.86 -5.05
CA GLY A 130 5.03 8.47 -3.65
C GLY A 130 3.74 8.55 -2.84
N ASP A 131 2.81 9.40 -3.26
CA ASP A 131 1.49 9.55 -2.62
C ASP A 131 0.57 8.36 -2.91
N GLU A 132 0.83 7.62 -3.99
CA GLU A 132 0.12 6.39 -4.37
C GLU A 132 0.68 5.14 -3.66
N ARG A 133 1.68 5.29 -2.79
CA ARG A 133 2.28 4.15 -2.10
C ARG A 133 1.32 3.58 -1.06
N ILE A 134 0.94 2.34 -1.26
CA ILE A 134 0.20 1.49 -0.33
C ILE A 134 1.06 1.28 0.92
N LYS A 135 0.62 1.79 2.08
CA LYS A 135 1.34 1.70 3.37
C LYS A 135 0.75 0.62 4.26
N SER A 136 -0.55 0.37 4.14
CA SER A 136 -1.29 -0.64 4.90
C SER A 136 -1.98 -1.63 3.96
N LYS A 137 -2.45 -2.76 4.51
CA LYS A 137 -3.29 -3.69 3.74
C LYS A 137 -4.62 -3.06 3.35
N ASP A 138 -5.15 -2.16 4.17
CA ASP A 138 -6.45 -1.55 3.94
C ASP A 138 -6.40 -0.53 2.78
N ASP A 139 -5.23 0.04 2.51
CA ASP A 139 -5.00 1.00 1.42
C ASP A 139 -5.18 0.37 0.02
N ILE A 140 -5.27 -0.97 -0.09
CA ILE A 140 -5.54 -1.65 -1.37
C ILE A 140 -7.02 -1.60 -1.75
N PHE A 141 -7.90 -1.33 -0.78
CA PHE A 141 -9.34 -1.34 -0.95
C PHE A 141 -9.89 0.09 -1.06
N PRO A 142 -10.88 0.32 -1.95
CA PRO A 142 -11.55 1.60 -2.01
C PRO A 142 -12.34 1.89 -0.71
N PRO A 143 -12.55 3.17 -0.34
CA PRO A 143 -13.24 3.54 0.90
C PRO A 143 -14.65 2.95 1.04
N GLU A 144 -15.34 2.75 -0.09
CA GLU A 144 -16.69 2.17 -0.13
C GLU A 144 -16.70 0.71 0.32
N GLU A 145 -15.70 -0.06 -0.08
CA GLU A 145 -15.56 -1.47 0.30
C GLU A 145 -15.20 -1.61 1.78
N LEU A 146 -14.30 -0.75 2.29
CA LEU A 146 -13.97 -0.68 3.71
C LEU A 146 -15.19 -0.32 4.56
N ALA A 147 -16.04 0.60 4.10
CA ALA A 147 -17.26 0.97 4.80
C ALA A 147 -18.30 -0.17 4.82
N LEU A 148 -18.39 -0.92 3.71
CA LEU A 148 -19.27 -2.08 3.62
C LEU A 148 -18.80 -3.21 4.54
N ASP A 149 -17.51 -3.52 4.55
CA ASP A 149 -16.92 -4.54 5.42
C ASP A 149 -17.15 -4.19 6.90
N ALA A 150 -16.89 -2.94 7.30
CA ALA A 150 -17.14 -2.46 8.66
C ALA A 150 -18.62 -2.56 9.07
N LYS A 151 -19.55 -2.42 8.12
CA LYS A 151 -20.98 -2.59 8.38
C LYS A 151 -21.34 -4.07 8.58
N ILE A 152 -20.85 -4.94 7.70
CA ILE A 152 -21.09 -6.39 7.79
C ILE A 152 -20.54 -6.93 9.11
N LEU A 153 -19.35 -6.50 9.51
CA LEU A 153 -18.70 -6.95 10.74
C LEU A 153 -19.46 -6.50 12.01
N LYS A 154 -20.06 -5.29 11.98
CA LYS A 154 -20.96 -4.83 13.06
C LYS A 154 -22.25 -5.63 13.12
N GLU A 155 -22.84 -5.93 11.97
CA GLU A 155 -24.07 -6.73 11.88
C GLU A 155 -23.85 -8.18 12.31
N SER A 156 -22.71 -8.78 11.99
CA SER A 156 -22.36 -10.14 12.45
C SER A 156 -22.17 -10.18 13.96
N LEU A 157 -21.41 -9.24 14.53
CA LEU A 157 -21.21 -9.13 15.97
C LEU A 157 -22.54 -8.91 16.72
N ALA A 158 -23.44 -8.08 16.17
CA ALA A 158 -24.75 -7.87 16.75
C ALA A 158 -25.60 -9.15 16.75
N LYS A 159 -25.57 -9.93 15.66
CA LYS A 159 -26.26 -11.23 15.58
C LYS A 159 -25.67 -12.26 16.54
N ASP A 160 -24.36 -12.28 16.71
CA ASP A 160 -23.69 -13.19 17.64
C ASP A 160 -24.09 -12.87 19.10
N LEU A 161 -24.10 -11.58 19.46
CA LEU A 161 -24.60 -11.10 20.77
C LEU A 161 -26.09 -11.39 21.00
N GLU A 162 -26.91 -11.43 19.96
CA GLU A 162 -28.32 -11.84 20.06
C GLU A 162 -28.45 -13.36 20.24
N ASN A 163 -27.63 -14.16 19.58
CA ASN A 163 -27.62 -15.62 19.72
C ASN A 163 -27.08 -16.09 21.07
N GLU A 164 -26.19 -15.32 21.72
CA GLU A 164 -25.70 -15.61 23.08
C GLU A 164 -26.72 -15.32 24.18
N LYS A 165 -27.75 -14.50 23.90
CA LYS A 165 -28.83 -14.29 24.88
C LYS A 165 -29.62 -15.59 25.02
N PRO A 166 -29.75 -16.14 26.24
CA PRO A 166 -30.52 -17.35 26.45
C PRO A 166 -31.96 -17.14 25.99
N MET A 167 -32.48 -18.12 25.24
CA MET A 167 -33.82 -18.08 24.68
C MET A 167 -34.85 -17.82 25.79
N GLU A 168 -35.77 -16.87 25.56
CA GLU A 168 -36.81 -16.61 26.54
C GLU A 168 -37.66 -17.87 26.75
N ALA A 169 -37.90 -18.21 28.03
CA ALA A 169 -38.73 -19.36 28.37
C ALA A 169 -40.13 -19.18 27.78
N THR A 170 -40.58 -20.15 26.98
CA THR A 170 -41.91 -20.13 26.38
C THR A 170 -42.98 -20.17 27.47
N LYS A 171 -44.17 -19.62 27.17
CA LYS A 171 -45.32 -19.71 28.10
C LYS A 171 -45.60 -21.15 28.52
N GLU A 172 -45.42 -22.10 27.60
CA GLU A 172 -45.59 -23.53 27.83
C GLU A 172 -44.55 -24.11 28.81
N THR A 173 -43.28 -23.69 28.72
CA THR A 173 -42.25 -24.09 29.71
C THR A 173 -42.46 -23.42 31.06
N LEU A 174 -42.95 -22.17 31.10
CA LEU A 174 -43.30 -21.46 32.33
C LEU A 174 -44.55 -22.01 33.02
N GLU A 175 -45.45 -22.65 32.27
CA GLU A 175 -46.69 -23.26 32.76
C GLU A 175 -46.57 -24.79 32.95
N TYR A 176 -45.46 -25.40 32.55
CA TYR A 176 -45.19 -26.83 32.77
C TYR A 176 -45.19 -27.16 34.28
N GLY A 177 -46.08 -28.08 34.69
CA GLY A 177 -46.26 -28.48 36.09
C GLY A 177 -47.17 -27.58 36.93
N LYS A 178 -47.71 -26.46 36.40
CA LYS A 178 -48.74 -25.66 37.09
C LYS A 178 -50.15 -26.20 36.81
N PRO A 179 -51.04 -26.26 37.81
CA PRO A 179 -52.42 -26.71 37.60
C PRO A 179 -53.17 -25.76 36.65
N PRO A 180 -54.11 -26.26 35.83
CA PRO A 180 -54.76 -25.46 34.80
C PRO A 180 -55.52 -24.27 35.41
N LYS A 181 -55.28 -23.06 34.88
CA LYS A 181 -55.99 -21.85 35.32
C LYS A 181 -57.48 -21.96 34.94
N LYS A 182 -58.34 -22.02 35.96
CA LYS A 182 -59.81 -21.99 35.80
C LYS A 182 -60.24 -20.68 35.15
N GLU A 183 -60.79 -20.78 33.94
CA GLU A 183 -61.41 -19.67 33.21
C GLU A 183 -62.64 -19.17 34.00
N LYS A 184 -62.63 -17.90 34.44
CA LYS A 184 -63.77 -17.32 35.17
C LYS A 184 -64.90 -17.02 34.19
N ALA A 185 -65.96 -17.83 34.23
CA ALA A 185 -67.19 -17.65 33.47
C ALA A 185 -67.85 -16.28 33.75
N LYS A 186 -68.15 -15.52 32.68
CA LYS A 186 -68.95 -14.28 32.75
C LYS A 186 -70.39 -14.62 33.15
N ALA A 187 -70.87 -14.02 34.24
CA ALA A 187 -72.22 -14.20 34.76
C ALA A 187 -73.29 -13.58 33.82
N LYS A 188 -74.26 -14.39 33.38
CA LYS A 188 -75.52 -13.91 32.76
C LYS A 188 -76.54 -13.59 33.86
N ALA A 189 -76.89 -12.32 34.04
CA ALA A 189 -78.01 -11.92 34.88
C ALA A 189 -79.35 -12.23 34.18
N LYS A 190 -80.18 -13.10 34.80
CA LYS A 190 -81.58 -13.33 34.43
C LYS A 190 -82.43 -12.17 34.97
N ASN A 191 -83.16 -11.49 34.10
CA ASN A 191 -84.21 -10.55 34.50
C ASN A 191 -85.57 -11.25 34.30
N THR A 192 -86.31 -11.47 35.39
CA THR A 192 -87.70 -11.93 35.37
C THR A 192 -88.55 -10.91 36.12
N LYS A 193 -89.52 -10.30 35.44
CA LYS A 193 -90.75 -9.80 36.08
C LYS A 193 -91.96 -10.24 35.26
N LYS A 194 -92.85 -10.97 35.94
CA LYS A 194 -94.17 -11.42 35.51
C LYS A 194 -95.18 -10.28 35.65
N LYS A 195 -96.18 -10.32 34.75
CA LYS A 195 -97.58 -9.82 34.81
C LYS A 195 -97.80 -8.41 35.35
#